data_AF-A0A967D6E8-F1
#
_entry.id   AF-A0A967D6E8-F1
#
_cell.length_a   1.000
_cell.length_b   1.000
_cell.length_c   1.000
_cell.angle_alpha   90.00
_cell.angle_beta   90.00
_cell.angle_gamma   90.00
#
_symmetry.space_group_name_H-M   'P 1'
#
loop_
_entity.id
_entity.type
_entity.pdbx_description
1 polymer ?
#
loop_
_entity_poly.entity_id
_entity_poly.type
_entity_poly.pdbx_seq_one_letter_code
_entity_poly.pdbx_strand_id
1 'polypeptide(L)'
;MSDEEAPSGDESRMTMIEHLTELRRRLIIAFASVGIGAIIAWIFYPQIIEFLLEPYCRTLEAGEECQLYVRNPLEPFSVRLTVAGYGGIMVAMPLILWQFWAFVAPGLYSHEKRYACPSSGVA
;
A
#
# COMPACT_ATOMS: atom_id res chain seq x y z
N MET A 1 43.40 -8.41 -34.14
CA MET A 1 42.51 -7.27 -34.43
C MET A 1 41.32 -7.48 -33.54
N SER A 2 41.17 -6.59 -32.56
CA SER A 2 40.16 -6.65 -31.52
C SER A 2 38.84 -6.17 -32.08
N ASP A 3 37.84 -7.04 -32.11
CA ASP A 3 36.45 -6.61 -32.26
C ASP A 3 35.65 -7.36 -31.19
N GLU A 4 35.83 -6.87 -29.97
CA GLU A 4 34.95 -7.13 -28.84
C GLU A 4 33.70 -6.27 -29.09
N GLU A 5 32.72 -6.84 -29.79
CA GLU A 5 31.39 -6.22 -29.97
C GLU A 5 30.71 -6.16 -28.59
N ALA A 6 30.90 -5.01 -27.92
CA ALA A 6 30.13 -4.64 -26.76
C ALA A 6 28.64 -4.63 -27.13
N PRO A 7 27.75 -5.27 -26.35
CA PRO A 7 26.33 -5.24 -26.64
C PRO A 7 25.84 -3.79 -26.66
N SER A 8 25.24 -3.40 -27.79
CA SER A 8 24.72 -2.06 -28.04
C SER A 8 23.77 -1.61 -26.92
N GLY A 9 24.10 -0.51 -26.25
CA GLY A 9 23.39 0.00 -25.07
C GLY A 9 21.94 0.45 -25.28
N ASP A 10 21.32 0.14 -26.41
CA ASP A 10 19.92 0.46 -26.73
C ASP A 10 18.94 -0.60 -26.18
N GLU A 11 19.28 -1.89 -26.27
CA GLU A 11 18.46 -3.00 -25.75
C GLU A 11 18.36 -2.98 -24.21
N SER A 12 19.46 -2.60 -23.54
CA SER A 12 19.48 -2.42 -22.09
C SER A 12 18.74 -1.15 -21.62
N ARG A 13 18.59 -0.13 -22.48
CA ARG A 13 17.83 1.09 -22.15
C ARG A 13 16.33 0.87 -22.30
N MET A 14 15.89 0.11 -23.31
CA MET A 14 14.48 -0.27 -23.44
C MET A 14 13.98 -1.07 -22.23
N THR A 15 14.77 -2.04 -21.75
CA THR A 15 14.41 -2.89 -20.59
C THR A 15 14.34 -2.13 -19.25
N MET A 16 15.22 -1.14 -19.01
CA MET A 16 15.12 -0.31 -17.80
C MET A 16 13.87 0.58 -17.78
N ILE A 17 13.54 1.21 -18.92
CA ILE A 17 12.37 2.09 -19.02
C ILE A 17 11.06 1.28 -18.85
N GLU A 18 11.02 0.06 -19.36
CA GLU A 18 9.88 -0.83 -19.26
C GLU A 18 9.61 -1.28 -17.81
N HIS A 19 10.66 -1.64 -17.07
CA HIS A 19 10.55 -2.00 -15.65
C HIS A 19 10.10 -0.82 -14.76
N LEU A 20 10.54 0.40 -15.06
CA LEU A 20 10.08 1.61 -14.35
C LEU A 20 8.63 1.95 -14.66
N THR A 21 8.18 1.71 -15.89
CA THR A 21 6.78 1.88 -16.30
C THR A 21 5.87 0.93 -15.51
N GLU A 22 6.30 -0.30 -15.31
CA GLU A 22 5.59 -1.29 -14.50
C GLU A 22 5.52 -0.88 -13.02
N LEU A 23 6.63 -0.42 -12.44
CA LEU A 23 6.66 0.11 -11.07
C LEU A 23 5.64 1.24 -10.90
N ARG A 24 5.63 2.22 -11.81
CA ARG A 24 4.70 3.36 -11.75
C ARG A 24 3.24 2.91 -11.73
N ARG A 25 2.88 1.97 -12.61
CA ARG A 25 1.51 1.43 -12.68
C ARG A 25 1.13 0.74 -11.38
N ARG A 26 2.01 -0.10 -10.82
CA ARG A 26 1.78 -0.79 -9.55
C ARG A 26 1.66 0.16 -8.37
N LEU A 27 2.51 1.19 -8.33
CA LEU A 27 2.48 2.24 -7.32
C LEU A 27 1.15 2.99 -7.31
N ILE A 28 0.63 3.35 -8.49
CA ILE A 28 -0.69 4.01 -8.61
C ILE A 28 -1.81 3.10 -8.08
N ILE A 29 -1.79 1.81 -8.42
CA ILE A 29 -2.80 0.85 -7.92
C ILE A 29 -2.68 0.68 -6.40
N ALA A 30 -1.46 0.63 -5.86
CA ALA A 30 -1.25 0.56 -4.41
C ALA A 30 -1.80 1.79 -3.69
N PHE A 31 -1.50 3.01 -4.18
CA PHE A 31 -2.06 4.24 -3.62
C PHE A 31 -3.59 4.30 -3.74
N ALA A 32 -4.15 3.89 -4.88
CA ALA A 32 -5.59 3.81 -5.06
C ALA A 32 -6.23 2.82 -4.07
N SER A 33 -5.59 1.67 -3.84
CA SER A 33 -6.08 0.67 -2.87
C SER A 33 -6.07 1.20 -1.43
N VAL A 34 -5.04 1.95 -1.03
CA VAL A 34 -4.98 2.63 0.27
C VAL A 34 -6.06 3.69 0.37
N GLY A 35 -6.29 4.48 -0.69
CA GLY A 35 -7.36 5.47 -0.72
C GLY A 35 -8.75 4.85 -0.52
N ILE A 36 -9.03 3.75 -1.21
CA ILE A 36 -10.28 3.00 -1.04
C ILE A 36 -10.37 2.42 0.38
N GLY A 37 -9.28 1.81 0.87
CA GLY A 37 -9.20 1.31 2.24
C GLY A 37 -9.47 2.40 3.27
N ALA A 38 -8.92 3.61 3.07
CA ALA A 38 -9.10 4.74 3.97
C ALA A 38 -10.55 5.24 3.97
N ILE A 39 -11.22 5.25 2.81
CA ILE A 39 -12.66 5.57 2.73
C ILE A 39 -13.48 4.54 3.53
N ILE A 40 -13.17 3.25 3.38
CA ILE A 40 -13.81 2.18 4.15
C ILE A 40 -13.58 2.41 5.65
N ALA A 41 -12.33 2.56 6.08
CA ALA A 41 -12.00 2.80 7.49
C ALA A 41 -12.64 4.09 8.04
N TRP A 42 -12.81 5.12 7.23
CA TRP A 42 -13.51 6.36 7.61
C TRP A 42 -15.00 6.13 7.89
N ILE A 43 -15.66 5.26 7.11
CA ILE A 43 -17.06 4.87 7.31
C ILE A 43 -17.20 4.05 8.60
N PHE A 44 -16.25 3.13 8.86
CA PHE A 44 -16.21 2.28 10.06
C PHE A 44 -15.50 2.91 11.27
N TYR A 45 -15.20 4.20 11.22
CA TYR A 45 -14.54 4.93 12.32
C TYR A 45 -15.20 4.73 13.70
N PRO A 46 -16.54 4.84 13.87
CA PRO A 46 -17.13 4.73 15.20
C PRO A 46 -16.93 3.34 15.82
N GLN A 47 -16.96 2.28 15.02
CA GLN A 47 -16.70 0.92 15.49
C GLN A 47 -15.22 0.72 15.86
N ILE A 48 -14.31 1.30 15.06
CA ILE A 48 -12.87 1.22 15.33
C ILE A 48 -12.53 1.94 16.63
N ILE A 49 -13.03 3.16 16.83
CA ILE A 49 -12.69 3.94 18.03
C ILE A 49 -13.29 3.33 19.30
N GLU A 50 -14.49 2.75 19.23
CA GLU A 50 -15.12 2.04 20.35
C GLU A 50 -14.29 0.82 20.77
N PHE A 51 -13.85 0.01 19.81
CA PHE A 51 -12.96 -1.13 20.06
C PHE A 51 -11.62 -0.70 20.69
N LEU A 52 -11.07 0.44 20.27
CA LEU A 52 -9.84 0.98 20.85
C LEU A 52 -10.04 1.53 22.27
N LEU A 53 -11.19 2.12 22.55
CA LEU A 53 -11.51 2.72 23.86
C LEU A 53 -11.95 1.68 24.89
N GLU A 54 -12.49 0.53 24.48
CA GLU A 54 -12.92 -0.54 25.39
C GLU A 54 -11.86 -0.96 26.43
N PRO A 55 -10.60 -1.30 26.06
CA PRO A 55 -9.57 -1.62 27.05
C PRO A 55 -9.15 -0.41 27.90
N TYR A 56 -9.18 0.79 27.32
CA TYR A 56 -8.84 2.03 28.02
C TYR A 56 -9.85 2.35 29.12
N CYS A 57 -11.15 2.23 28.83
CA CYS A 57 -12.21 2.47 29.80
C CYS A 57 -12.23 1.41 30.92
N ARG A 58 -11.78 0.18 30.65
CA ARG A 58 -11.70 -0.88 31.67
C ARG A 58 -10.61 -0.64 32.71
N THR A 59 -9.57 0.12 32.36
CA THR A 59 -8.48 0.47 33.29
C THR A 59 -8.78 1.69 34.15
N LEU A 60 -9.85 2.43 33.85
CA LEU A 60 -10.29 3.55 34.68
C LEU A 60 -10.92 3.02 35.97
N GLU A 61 -10.53 3.61 37.10
CA GLU A 61 -11.09 3.25 38.40
C GLU A 61 -12.58 3.62 38.43
N ALA A 62 -13.37 2.87 39.23
CA ALA A 62 -14.81 3.06 39.35
C ALA A 62 -15.16 4.46 39.88
N GLY A 63 -15.36 5.41 38.97
CA GLY A 63 -15.64 6.81 39.30
C GLY A 63 -15.26 7.82 38.22
N GLU A 64 -14.38 7.47 37.28
CA GLU A 64 -14.02 8.35 36.15
C GLU A 64 -14.93 8.09 34.93
N GLU A 65 -15.57 9.15 34.43
CA GLU A 65 -16.29 9.06 33.16
C GLU A 65 -15.29 8.81 32.03
N CYS A 66 -15.41 7.69 31.33
CA CYS A 66 -14.58 7.40 30.15
C CYS A 66 -14.98 8.32 28.99
N GLN A 67 -14.51 9.57 29.05
CA GLN A 67 -14.74 10.58 28.03
C GLN A 67 -13.42 11.00 27.40
N LEU A 68 -13.40 11.04 26.07
CA LEU A 68 -12.29 11.62 25.32
C LEU A 68 -12.25 13.13 25.58
N TYR A 69 -11.23 13.58 26.31
CA TYR A 69 -11.03 14.99 26.58
C TYR A 69 -10.57 15.71 25.31
N VAL A 70 -11.48 16.47 24.70
CA VAL A 70 -11.21 17.27 23.50
C VAL A 70 -10.60 18.60 23.91
N ARG A 71 -9.30 18.78 23.68
CA ARG A 71 -8.58 20.04 23.95
C ARG A 71 -8.82 21.09 22.89
N ASN A 72 -9.07 20.66 21.65
CA ASN A 72 -9.25 21.54 20.50
C ASN A 72 -10.40 21.10 19.60
N PRO A 73 -11.12 22.04 18.95
CA PRO A 73 -12.23 21.69 18.05
C PRO A 73 -11.79 20.85 16.83
N LEU A 74 -10.50 20.90 16.46
CA LEU A 74 -9.93 20.13 15.33
C LEU A 74 -9.38 18.75 15.75
N GLU A 75 -9.26 18.44 17.05
CA GLU A 75 -8.75 17.13 17.50
C GLU A 75 -9.60 15.96 16.98
N PRO A 76 -10.94 15.97 17.08
CA PRO A 76 -11.77 14.84 16.62
C PRO A 76 -11.61 14.57 15.12
N PHE A 77 -11.45 15.63 14.32
CA PHE A 77 -11.20 15.51 12.88
C PHE A 77 -9.83 14.88 12.60
N SER A 78 -8.79 15.34 13.31
CA SER A 78 -7.42 14.86 13.12
C SER A 78 -7.27 13.40 13.55
N VAL A 79 -7.93 13.01 14.66
CA VAL A 79 -8.00 11.61 15.12
C VAL A 79 -8.70 10.76 14.07
N ARG A 80 -9.86 11.19 13.57
CA ARG A 80 -10.58 10.45 12.53
C ARG A 80 -9.76 10.26 11.25
N LEU A 81 -9.06 11.30 10.79
CA LEU A 81 -8.19 11.20 9.62
C LEU A 81 -7.02 10.24 9.85
N THR A 82 -6.41 10.29 11.03
CA THR A 82 -5.30 9.40 11.41
C THR A 82 -5.75 7.94 11.48
N VAL A 83 -6.89 7.68 12.13
CA VAL A 83 -7.50 6.35 12.23
C VAL A 83 -7.91 5.82 10.86
N ALA A 84 -8.52 6.65 10.02
CA ALA A 84 -8.88 6.27 8.67
C ALA A 84 -7.64 5.98 7.79
N GLY A 85 -6.56 6.75 7.96
CA GLY A 85 -5.30 6.52 7.25
C GLY A 85 -4.67 5.18 7.63
N TYR A 86 -4.42 4.95 8.93
CA TYR A 86 -3.82 3.70 9.40
C TYR A 86 -4.75 2.49 9.20
N GLY A 87 -6.04 2.63 9.51
CA GLY A 87 -7.03 1.59 9.26
C GLY A 87 -7.16 1.28 7.77
N GLY A 88 -7.09 2.28 6.91
CA GLY A 88 -7.12 2.11 5.46
C GLY A 88 -5.91 1.36 4.92
N ILE A 89 -4.71 1.66 5.42
CA ILE A 89 -3.50 0.89 5.11
C ILE A 89 -3.65 -0.57 5.57
N MET A 90 -4.20 -0.79 6.77
CA MET A 90 -4.42 -2.12 7.31
C MET A 90 -5.41 -2.94 6.46
N VAL A 91 -6.48 -2.31 5.96
CA VAL A 91 -7.43 -2.94 5.03
C VAL A 91 -6.81 -3.17 3.64
N ALA A 92 -5.98 -2.25 3.16
CA ALA A 92 -5.31 -2.36 1.86
C ALA A 92 -4.10 -3.31 1.87
N MET A 93 -3.63 -3.73 3.06
CA MET A 93 -2.45 -4.56 3.27
C MET A 93 -2.33 -5.79 2.34
N PRO A 94 -3.37 -6.64 2.13
CA PRO A 94 -3.28 -7.75 1.19
C PRO A 94 -3.01 -7.32 -0.25
N LEU A 95 -3.58 -6.20 -0.70
CA LEU A 95 -3.35 -5.68 -2.05
C LEU A 95 -1.96 -5.08 -2.19
N ILE A 96 -1.49 -4.33 -1.17
CA ILE A 96 -0.14 -3.77 -1.14
C ILE A 96 0.90 -4.89 -1.20
N LEU A 97 0.73 -5.94 -0.39
CA LEU A 97 1.61 -7.10 -0.40
C LEU A 97 1.63 -7.80 -1.76
N TRP A 98 0.47 -7.99 -2.38
CA TRP A 98 0.40 -8.64 -3.68
C TRP A 98 1.09 -7.80 -4.77
N GLN A 99 0.88 -6.48 -4.78
CA GLN A 99 1.54 -5.59 -5.73
C GLN A 99 3.05 -5.53 -5.52
N PHE A 100 3.49 -5.55 -4.26
CA PHE A 100 4.91 -5.62 -3.90
C PHE A 100 5.53 -6.94 -4.37
N TRP A 101 4.91 -8.08 -4.07
CA TRP A 101 5.40 -9.40 -4.49
C TRP A 101 5.48 -9.52 -6.01
N ALA A 102 4.46 -9.07 -6.70
CA ALA A 102 4.42 -9.16 -8.16
C ALA A 102 5.42 -8.18 -8.82
N PHE A 103 5.94 -7.16 -8.11
CA PHE A 103 7.09 -6.36 -8.56
C PHE A 103 8.44 -7.03 -8.24
N VAL A 104 8.56 -7.71 -7.11
CA VAL A 104 9.82 -8.40 -6.71
C VAL A 104 10.05 -9.68 -7.51
N ALA A 105 8.99 -10.45 -7.79
CA ALA A 105 9.06 -11.71 -8.54
C ALA A 105 9.79 -11.61 -9.89
N PRO A 106 9.52 -10.63 -10.78
CA PRO A 106 10.25 -10.49 -12.05
C PRO A 106 11.73 -10.13 -11.86
N GLY A 107 12.11 -9.44 -10.76
CA GLY A 107 13.50 -9.10 -10.47
C GLY A 107 14.33 -10.31 -9.98
N LEU A 108 13.73 -11.23 -9.24
CA LEU A 108 14.42 -12.39 -8.65
C LEU A 108 14.43 -13.63 -9.57
N TYR A 109 13.40 -13.82 -10.40
CA TYR A 109 13.32 -14.90 -11.41
C TYR A 109 14.05 -14.55 -12.73
N SER A 110 15.06 -13.67 -12.67
CA SER A 110 15.90 -13.31 -13.81
C SER A 110 16.57 -14.53 -14.48
N HIS A 111 16.67 -15.68 -13.79
CA HIS A 111 17.25 -16.92 -14.32
C HIS A 111 16.27 -17.81 -15.11
N GLU A 112 14.97 -17.51 -15.16
CA GLU A 112 13.99 -18.28 -15.99
C GLU A 112 13.41 -17.47 -17.16
N LYS A 113 14.19 -16.51 -17.68
CA LYS A 113 13.87 -15.75 -18.89
C LYS A 113 14.10 -16.56 -20.18
N ARG A 114 13.36 -17.67 -20.37
CA ARG A 114 13.19 -18.23 -21.73
C ARG A 114 11.75 -18.49 -22.16
N TYR A 115 10.74 -18.40 -21.30
CA TYR A 115 9.38 -18.78 -21.73
C TYR A 115 8.22 -17.91 -21.21
N ALA A 116 8.46 -16.73 -20.64
CA ALA A 116 7.40 -15.93 -20.00
C ALA A 116 6.90 -14.72 -20.81
N CYS A 117 6.93 -14.77 -22.14
CA CYS A 117 6.03 -13.94 -22.96
C CYS A 117 5.92 -14.57 -24.35
N PRO A 118 4.74 -15.06 -24.76
CA PRO A 118 3.73 -14.14 -25.29
C PRO A 118 2.27 -14.63 -25.12
N SER A 119 1.49 -14.14 -24.15
CA SER A 119 0.02 -14.40 -24.16
C SER A 119 -0.85 -13.49 -23.28
N SER A 120 -0.62 -12.19 -23.23
CA SER A 120 -1.66 -11.24 -22.76
C SER A 120 -1.61 -9.98 -23.62
N GLY A 121 -2.38 -9.83 -24.71
CA GLY A 121 -3.58 -10.57 -25.07
C GLY A 121 -4.79 -10.16 -24.22
N VAL A 122 -5.03 -8.86 -24.04
CA VAL A 122 -6.32 -8.32 -23.56
C VAL A 122 -6.69 -7.09 -24.40
N ALA A 123 -7.84 -7.22 -25.07
CA ALA A 123 -8.62 -6.25 -25.85
C ALA A 123 -8.12 -5.90 -27.27
#